data_AF-A0A0F2PDX6-F1
#
_entry.id   AF-A0A0F2PDX6-F1
#
_cell.length_a   1.000
_cell.length_b   1.000
_cell.length_c   1.000
_cell.angle_alpha   90.00
_cell.angle_beta   90.00
_cell.angle_gamma   90.00
#
_symmetry.space_group_name_H-M   'P 1'
#
loop_
_entity.id
_entity.type
_entity.pdbx_description
1 polymer ?
#
loop_
_entity_poly.entity_id
_entity_poly.type
_entity_poly.pdbx_seq_one_letter_code
_entity_poly.pdbx_strand_id
1 'polypeptide(L)'
;MGRRSDAITLGSIFPDMMVGAGVDHTRAHSLGLELLSMFHDNEELTDFALGAVTHGISPQGLDYFGDEKYPGCELGYCFEKGRELVAQTIEACNLPERMGLWKAHNIVEMGIEMKISCRDHYGQILRRAFNNHTLIDHLSTVLSAVTGDSKRLKSRIASFPGYIEVYRATAQSLAGKYRIQMYARHQININTPKVAQLIEVAAGRVEDDLADFFRMAEQHVQKEIKSMQVTK
;
A
#
# COMPACT_ATOMS: atom_id res chain seq x y z
N MET A 1 11.47 5.94 10.71
CA MET A 1 12.18 7.11 10.09
C MET A 1 12.06 8.41 10.90
N GLY A 2 11.14 8.54 11.86
CA GLY A 2 11.06 9.71 12.76
C GLY A 2 10.70 11.05 12.10
N ARG A 3 10.41 11.05 10.80
CA ARG A 3 10.07 12.23 9.99
C ARG A 3 8.82 11.95 9.15
N ARG A 4 8.09 13.00 8.78
CA ARG A 4 6.91 12.98 7.90
C ARG A 4 7.02 14.12 6.89
N SER A 5 7.00 13.80 5.61
CA SER A 5 7.02 14.77 4.50
C SER A 5 6.03 14.32 3.41
N ASP A 6 5.69 15.22 2.49
CA ASP A 6 4.84 14.87 1.35
C ASP A 6 5.54 13.84 0.44
N ALA A 7 6.86 13.95 0.30
CA ALA A 7 7.69 12.98 -0.40
C ALA A 7 7.62 11.59 0.23
N ILE A 8 7.83 11.46 1.56
CA ILE A 8 7.67 10.18 2.27
C ILE A 8 6.26 9.62 2.06
N THR A 9 5.24 10.47 2.16
CA THR A 9 3.83 10.07 2.01
C THR A 9 3.54 9.54 0.61
N LEU A 10 3.94 10.26 -0.44
CA LEU A 10 3.76 9.80 -1.82
C LEU A 10 4.57 8.53 -2.08
N GLY A 11 5.80 8.46 -1.55
CA GLY A 11 6.66 7.29 -1.66
C GLY A 11 6.05 6.04 -1.04
N SER A 12 5.47 6.16 0.16
CA SER A 12 4.90 5.01 0.90
C SER A 12 3.65 4.40 0.26
N ILE A 13 3.06 5.03 -0.74
CA ILE A 13 1.94 4.48 -1.53
C ILE A 13 2.26 4.41 -3.03
N PHE A 14 3.50 4.73 -3.40
CA PHE A 14 3.95 4.74 -4.79
C PHE A 14 3.90 3.37 -5.47
N PRO A 15 4.28 2.25 -4.83
CA PRO A 15 4.20 0.94 -5.47
C PRO A 15 2.79 0.64 -6.01
N ASP A 16 1.75 0.88 -5.21
CA ASP A 16 0.36 0.72 -5.65
C ASP A 16 -0.04 1.65 -6.80
N MET A 17 0.43 2.90 -6.79
CA MET A 17 0.19 3.85 -7.88
C MET A 17 0.76 3.36 -9.22
N MET A 18 1.85 2.61 -9.16
CA MET A 18 2.60 2.13 -10.32
C MET A 18 2.01 0.88 -10.95
N VAL A 19 1.26 0.07 -10.20
CA VAL A 19 0.62 -1.14 -10.73
C VAL A 19 -0.33 -0.78 -11.87
N GLY A 20 -0.03 -1.29 -13.08
CA GLY A 20 -0.81 -1.00 -14.28
C GLY A 20 -0.44 0.31 -14.99
N ALA A 21 0.62 1.00 -14.55
CA ALA A 21 1.27 2.10 -15.29
C ALA A 21 2.27 1.60 -16.35
N GLY A 22 2.21 0.31 -16.72
CA GLY A 22 3.23 -0.36 -17.54
C GLY A 22 4.23 -1.16 -16.71
N VAL A 23 4.06 -1.12 -15.38
CA VAL A 23 4.85 -1.88 -14.41
C VAL A 23 3.93 -2.92 -13.76
N ASP A 24 4.41 -4.15 -13.67
CA ASP A 24 3.72 -5.22 -12.94
C ASP A 24 3.88 -5.08 -11.42
N HIS A 25 3.14 -5.90 -10.68
CA HIS A 25 3.14 -5.86 -9.22
C HIS A 25 4.54 -6.05 -8.62
N THR A 26 5.22 -7.13 -9.00
CA THR A 26 6.53 -7.49 -8.44
C THR A 26 7.56 -6.39 -8.68
N ARG A 27 7.60 -5.84 -9.90
CA ARG A 27 8.52 -4.76 -10.24
C ARG A 27 8.19 -3.50 -9.44
N ALA A 28 6.92 -3.07 -9.39
CA ALA A 28 6.51 -1.87 -8.67
C ALA A 28 6.91 -1.93 -7.18
N HIS A 29 6.69 -3.09 -6.55
CA HIS A 29 7.01 -3.35 -5.14
C HIS A 29 8.49 -3.67 -4.89
N SER A 30 9.33 -3.63 -5.93
CA SER A 30 10.78 -3.83 -5.82
C SER A 30 11.62 -2.61 -6.23
N LEU A 31 10.98 -1.47 -6.52
CA LEU A 31 11.69 -0.27 -6.99
C LEU A 31 12.44 0.48 -5.89
N GLY A 32 12.13 0.26 -4.61
CA GLY A 32 12.63 1.10 -3.50
C GLY A 32 14.15 1.29 -3.49
N LEU A 33 14.91 0.21 -3.70
CA LEU A 33 16.38 0.26 -3.71
C LEU A 33 16.94 1.03 -4.92
N GLU A 34 16.36 0.82 -6.09
CA GLU A 34 16.74 1.53 -7.32
C GLU A 34 16.47 3.03 -7.21
N LEU A 35 15.30 3.40 -6.66
CA LEU A 35 14.96 4.79 -6.39
C LEU A 35 15.94 5.42 -5.40
N LEU A 36 16.32 4.70 -4.35
CA LEU A 36 17.26 5.19 -3.34
C LEU A 36 18.66 5.43 -3.93
N SER A 37 19.10 4.56 -4.83
CA SER A 37 20.36 4.73 -5.58
C SER A 37 20.28 5.93 -6.53
N MET A 38 19.16 6.10 -7.25
CA MET A 38 18.98 7.18 -8.21
C MET A 38 18.89 8.56 -7.54
N PHE A 39 18.31 8.63 -6.33
CA PHE A 39 17.96 9.89 -5.68
C PHE A 39 18.89 10.35 -4.57
N HIS A 40 20.03 9.67 -4.39
CA HIS A 40 20.89 9.85 -3.23
C HIS A 40 21.44 11.28 -2.99
N ASP A 41 21.52 12.10 -4.04
CA ASP A 41 22.03 13.49 -3.96
C ASP A 41 20.93 14.53 -3.70
N ASN A 42 19.67 14.12 -3.60
CA ASN A 42 18.54 15.02 -3.36
C ASN A 42 17.74 14.55 -2.14
N GLU A 43 17.68 15.37 -1.10
CA GLU A 43 17.02 15.01 0.17
C GLU A 43 15.53 14.71 -0.01
N GLU A 44 14.78 15.52 -0.76
CA GLU A 44 13.35 15.33 -0.99
C GLU A 44 13.06 14.05 -1.78
N LEU A 45 13.86 13.76 -2.82
CA LEU A 45 13.72 12.53 -3.60
C LEU A 45 14.20 11.29 -2.84
N THR A 46 15.21 11.44 -1.97
CA THR A 46 15.63 10.38 -1.04
C THR A 46 14.51 10.04 -0.06
N ASP A 47 13.83 11.06 0.50
CA ASP A 47 12.66 10.89 1.36
C ASP A 47 11.55 10.09 0.64
N PHE A 48 11.30 10.38 -0.64
CA PHE A 48 10.37 9.62 -1.46
C PHE A 48 10.80 8.16 -1.64
N ALA A 49 12.07 7.91 -1.98
CA ALA A 49 12.60 6.56 -2.13
C ALA A 49 12.51 5.75 -0.84
N LEU A 50 12.84 6.36 0.30
CA LEU A 50 12.71 5.73 1.61
C LEU A 50 11.25 5.42 1.95
N GLY A 51 10.30 6.28 1.55
CA GLY A 51 8.87 5.97 1.58
C GLY A 51 8.56 4.68 0.80
N ALA A 52 9.02 4.57 -0.44
CA ALA A 52 8.79 3.37 -1.27
C ALA A 52 9.41 2.10 -0.68
N VAL A 53 10.60 2.20 -0.06
CA VAL A 53 11.24 1.09 0.67
C VAL A 53 10.37 0.56 1.81
N THR A 54 9.62 1.43 2.52
CA THR A 54 8.77 0.98 3.63
C THR A 54 7.58 0.14 3.18
N HIS A 55 7.14 0.28 1.93
CA HIS A 55 5.99 -0.44 1.37
C HIS A 55 6.41 -1.78 0.76
N GLY A 56 7.55 -1.83 0.06
CA GLY A 56 7.90 -2.90 -0.88
C GLY A 56 8.02 -4.34 -0.35
N ILE A 57 8.20 -5.24 -1.31
CA ILE A 57 8.50 -6.67 -1.09
C ILE A 57 10.02 -6.91 -1.11
N SER A 58 10.73 -6.18 -1.98
CA SER A 58 12.19 -6.23 -2.09
C SER A 58 12.75 -4.81 -2.32
N PRO A 59 13.25 -4.12 -1.28
CA PRO A 59 13.57 -4.63 0.05
C PRO A 59 12.33 -4.96 0.90
N GLN A 60 12.56 -5.72 1.98
CA GLN A 60 11.51 -6.27 2.84
C GLN A 60 10.80 -5.17 3.66
N GLY A 61 9.75 -4.61 3.07
CA GLY A 61 8.84 -3.62 3.65
C GLY A 61 7.56 -4.24 4.20
N LEU A 62 6.53 -3.40 4.34
CA LEU A 62 5.21 -3.80 4.85
C LEU A 62 4.60 -4.94 4.04
N ASP A 63 4.66 -4.89 2.71
CA ASP A 63 4.07 -5.93 1.87
C ASP A 63 4.85 -7.24 1.94
N TYR A 64 6.17 -7.20 2.15
CA TYR A 64 6.89 -8.46 2.41
C TYR A 64 6.33 -9.18 3.65
N PHE A 65 6.10 -8.45 4.74
CA PHE A 65 5.59 -9.05 5.99
C PHE A 65 4.08 -9.28 5.98
N GLY A 66 3.34 -8.46 5.24
CA GLY A 66 1.89 -8.57 5.03
C GLY A 66 1.51 -9.71 4.10
N ASP A 67 2.27 -9.88 3.01
CA ASP A 67 1.92 -10.77 1.91
C ASP A 67 2.79 -12.04 1.85
N GLU A 68 4.11 -11.88 1.84
CA GLU A 68 5.02 -12.97 1.52
C GLU A 68 5.35 -13.84 2.74
N LYS A 69 5.79 -13.23 3.85
CA LYS A 69 6.31 -13.99 4.99
C LYS A 69 6.17 -13.28 6.33
N TYR A 70 5.47 -13.93 7.26
CA TYR A 70 5.45 -13.55 8.67
C TYR A 70 6.09 -14.63 9.58
N PRO A 71 6.80 -14.26 10.66
CA PRO A 71 7.45 -15.23 11.54
C PRO A 71 6.49 -16.27 12.11
N GLY A 72 6.84 -17.55 11.99
CA GLY A 72 6.02 -18.66 12.47
C GLY A 72 4.82 -19.03 11.58
N CYS A 73 4.63 -18.32 10.47
CA CYS A 73 3.52 -18.55 9.54
C CYS A 73 3.99 -19.14 8.20
N GLU A 74 3.06 -19.68 7.41
CA GLU A 74 3.34 -20.13 6.05
C GLU A 74 3.52 -18.92 5.12
N LEU A 75 2.54 -18.00 5.14
CA LEU A 75 2.48 -16.77 4.33
C LEU A 75 2.68 -15.51 5.19
N GLY A 76 2.49 -14.33 4.59
CA GLY A 76 2.45 -13.05 5.27
C GLY A 76 1.24 -12.88 6.20
N TYR A 77 1.36 -11.91 7.11
CA TYR A 77 0.41 -11.65 8.19
C TYR A 77 -1.02 -11.44 7.68
N CYS A 78 -1.21 -10.65 6.62
CA CYS A 78 -2.54 -10.35 6.06
C CYS A 78 -3.17 -11.59 5.41
N PHE A 79 -2.39 -12.42 4.73
CA PHE A 79 -2.88 -13.68 4.18
C PHE A 79 -3.33 -14.65 5.27
N GLU A 80 -2.52 -14.81 6.32
CA GLU A 80 -2.82 -15.72 7.42
C GLU A 80 -4.09 -15.31 8.15
N LYS A 81 -4.22 -14.02 8.48
CA LYS A 81 -5.44 -13.46 9.07
C LYS A 81 -6.64 -13.59 8.14
N GLY A 82 -6.42 -13.54 6.82
CA GLY A 82 -7.45 -13.65 5.79
C GLY A 82 -7.97 -15.07 5.54
N ARG A 83 -7.24 -16.13 5.92
CA ARG A 83 -7.62 -17.54 5.60
C ARG A 83 -9.04 -17.89 6.02
N GLU A 84 -9.44 -17.49 7.22
CA GLU A 84 -10.77 -17.78 7.75
C GLU A 84 -11.89 -16.93 7.13
N LEU A 85 -11.53 -15.86 6.41
CA LEU A 85 -12.46 -14.97 5.72
C LEU A 85 -12.66 -15.32 4.24
N VAL A 86 -11.95 -16.32 3.71
CA VAL A 86 -11.93 -16.64 2.27
C VAL A 86 -13.31 -16.95 1.73
N ALA A 87 -14.05 -17.87 2.37
CA ALA A 87 -15.38 -18.26 1.89
C ALA A 87 -16.35 -17.07 1.84
N GLN A 88 -16.36 -16.27 2.91
CA GLN A 88 -17.22 -15.09 3.00
C GLN A 88 -16.82 -14.01 2.00
N THR A 89 -15.51 -13.87 1.74
CA THR A 89 -14.97 -12.92 0.76
C THR A 89 -15.34 -13.34 -0.66
N ILE A 90 -15.23 -14.63 -1.00
CA ILE A 90 -15.67 -15.18 -2.29
C ILE A 90 -17.15 -14.86 -2.52
N GLU A 91 -17.99 -15.13 -1.51
CA GLU A 91 -19.42 -14.85 -1.58
C GLU A 91 -19.72 -13.34 -1.71
N ALA A 92 -19.14 -12.52 -0.85
CA ALA A 92 -19.39 -11.07 -0.82
C ALA A 92 -18.89 -10.37 -2.09
N CYS A 93 -17.81 -10.87 -2.70
CA CYS A 93 -17.19 -10.26 -3.86
C CYS A 93 -17.54 -10.96 -5.18
N ASN A 94 -18.35 -12.02 -5.20
CA ASN A 94 -18.67 -12.81 -6.40
C ASN A 94 -17.40 -13.31 -7.12
N LEU A 95 -16.45 -13.87 -6.36
CA LEU A 95 -15.13 -14.25 -6.90
C LEU A 95 -15.10 -15.69 -7.40
N PRO A 96 -14.23 -16.00 -8.38
CA PRO A 96 -13.77 -17.37 -8.55
C PRO A 96 -12.91 -17.79 -7.35
N GLU A 97 -12.99 -19.07 -6.94
CA GLU A 97 -12.31 -19.60 -5.75
C GLU A 97 -10.80 -19.30 -5.72
N ARG A 98 -10.13 -19.39 -6.88
CA ARG A 98 -8.69 -19.11 -7.03
C ARG A 98 -8.27 -17.70 -6.60
N MET A 99 -9.20 -16.74 -6.54
CA MET A 99 -8.94 -15.37 -6.09
C MET A 99 -9.26 -15.16 -4.62
N GLY A 100 -9.92 -16.11 -3.96
CA GLY A 100 -10.49 -15.93 -2.63
C GLY A 100 -9.46 -15.54 -1.58
N LEU A 101 -8.33 -16.25 -1.54
CA LEU A 101 -7.26 -15.99 -0.57
C LEU A 101 -6.61 -14.62 -0.77
N TRP A 102 -6.29 -14.26 -2.03
CA TRP A 102 -5.74 -12.94 -2.35
C TRP A 102 -6.72 -11.82 -1.96
N LYS A 103 -7.99 -11.95 -2.32
CA LYS A 103 -8.97 -10.91 -1.99
C LYS A 103 -9.31 -10.86 -0.51
N ALA A 104 -9.17 -11.96 0.22
CA ALA A 104 -9.33 -11.97 1.67
C ALA A 104 -8.20 -11.22 2.38
N HIS A 105 -6.95 -11.27 1.89
CA HIS A 105 -5.90 -10.40 2.46
C HIS A 105 -6.24 -8.93 2.27
N ASN A 106 -6.82 -8.53 1.12
CA ASN A 106 -7.17 -7.13 0.88
C ASN A 106 -8.24 -6.64 1.86
N ILE A 107 -9.15 -7.53 2.30
CA ILE A 107 -10.09 -7.22 3.37
C ILE A 107 -9.35 -6.98 4.70
N VAL A 108 -8.33 -7.78 5.02
CA VAL A 108 -7.51 -7.58 6.23
C VAL A 108 -6.74 -6.26 6.19
N GLU A 109 -6.09 -5.94 5.08
CA GLU A 109 -5.39 -4.67 4.88
C GLU A 109 -6.32 -3.47 5.05
N MET A 110 -7.53 -3.52 4.48
CA MET A 110 -8.55 -2.49 4.69
C MET A 110 -9.02 -2.42 6.15
N GLY A 111 -9.09 -3.55 6.86
CA GLY A 111 -9.37 -3.57 8.30
C GLY A 111 -8.28 -2.85 9.10
N ILE A 112 -7.01 -3.06 8.74
CA ILE A 112 -5.85 -2.38 9.30
C ILE A 112 -5.90 -0.87 8.96
N GLU A 113 -6.17 -0.50 7.70
CA GLU A 113 -6.30 0.90 7.27
C GLU A 113 -7.39 1.61 8.07
N MET A 114 -8.55 0.97 8.29
CA MET A 114 -9.62 1.54 9.09
C MET A 114 -9.14 1.86 10.52
N LYS A 115 -8.40 0.94 11.16
CA LYS A 115 -7.85 1.13 12.51
C LYS A 115 -6.81 2.25 12.55
N ILE A 116 -5.93 2.32 11.55
CA ILE A 116 -4.90 3.36 11.45
C ILE A 116 -5.51 4.73 11.17
N SER A 117 -6.51 4.80 10.30
CA SER A 117 -7.15 6.07 9.91
C SER A 117 -7.85 6.79 11.06
N CYS A 118 -8.15 6.07 12.15
CA CYS A 118 -8.67 6.63 13.38
C CYS A 118 -7.59 7.29 14.25
N ARG A 119 -6.32 7.14 13.89
CA ARG A 119 -5.16 7.73 14.58
C ARG A 119 -4.62 8.90 13.76
N ASP A 120 -4.10 9.91 14.45
CA ASP A 120 -3.40 11.05 13.86
C ASP A 120 -4.19 11.81 12.78
N HIS A 121 -3.48 12.55 11.94
CA HIS A 121 -3.99 13.38 10.85
C HIS A 121 -3.95 12.63 9.50
N TYR A 122 -4.29 11.33 9.48
CA TYR A 122 -4.18 10.41 8.32
C TYR A 122 -4.60 11.05 6.99
N GLY A 123 -5.87 11.44 6.87
CA GLY A 123 -6.39 12.00 5.62
C GLY A 123 -5.80 13.37 5.28
N GLN A 124 -5.43 14.18 6.27
CA GLN A 124 -4.81 15.48 5.99
C GLN A 124 -3.42 15.30 5.37
N ILE A 125 -2.65 14.32 5.84
CA ILE A 125 -1.33 13.98 5.30
C ILE A 125 -1.45 13.54 3.84
N LEU A 126 -2.36 12.60 3.54
CA LEU A 126 -2.60 12.14 2.18
C LEU A 126 -3.04 13.27 1.26
N ARG A 127 -4.05 14.06 1.66
CA ARG A 127 -4.53 15.17 0.83
C ARG A 127 -3.45 16.22 0.60
N ARG A 128 -2.65 16.55 1.61
CA ARG A 128 -1.55 17.51 1.44
C ARG A 128 -0.56 17.02 0.40
N ALA A 129 -0.15 15.75 0.50
CA ALA A 129 0.77 15.12 -0.43
C ALA A 129 0.22 15.09 -1.88
N PHE A 130 -1.05 14.73 -2.07
CA PHE A 130 -1.69 14.74 -3.40
C PHE A 130 -1.94 16.14 -3.98
N ASN A 131 -1.94 17.19 -3.15
CA ASN A 131 -2.05 18.59 -3.61
C ASN A 131 -0.69 19.27 -3.78
N ASN A 132 0.42 18.57 -3.52
CA ASN A 132 1.76 19.10 -3.77
C ASN A 132 2.13 18.94 -5.26
N HIS A 133 1.52 19.78 -6.09
CA HIS A 133 1.67 19.73 -7.55
C HIS A 133 3.12 19.92 -8.01
N THR A 134 3.90 20.76 -7.32
CA THR A 134 5.32 20.98 -7.60
C THR A 134 6.11 19.68 -7.44
N LEU A 135 5.92 18.98 -6.31
CA LEU A 135 6.57 17.70 -6.06
C LEU A 135 6.11 16.63 -7.07
N ILE A 136 4.82 16.55 -7.36
CA ILE A 136 4.28 15.58 -8.33
C ILE A 136 4.87 15.82 -9.73
N ASP A 137 5.02 17.07 -10.15
CA ASP A 137 5.61 17.41 -11.46
C ASP A 137 7.09 17.07 -11.52
N HIS A 138 7.81 17.33 -10.44
CA HIS A 138 9.21 16.94 -10.30
C HIS A 138 9.37 15.41 -10.36
N LEU A 139 8.61 14.67 -9.53
CA LEU A 139 8.60 13.20 -9.50
C LEU A 139 8.25 12.61 -10.85
N SER A 140 7.22 13.13 -11.53
CA SER A 140 6.79 12.64 -12.85
C SER A 140 7.88 12.80 -13.91
N THR A 141 8.71 13.84 -13.78
CA THR A 141 9.83 14.09 -14.69
C THR A 141 10.97 13.10 -14.43
N VAL A 142 11.42 12.97 -13.18
CA VAL A 142 12.57 12.12 -12.84
C VAL A 142 12.25 10.62 -12.96
N LEU A 143 11.04 10.21 -12.57
CA LEU A 143 10.62 8.80 -12.64
C LEU A 143 10.31 8.34 -14.06
N SER A 144 10.26 9.24 -15.04
CA SER A 144 10.09 8.86 -16.45
C SER A 144 11.19 7.94 -16.97
N ALA A 145 12.40 8.02 -16.38
CA ALA A 145 13.50 7.11 -16.65
C ALA A 145 13.19 5.66 -16.21
N VAL A 146 12.36 5.50 -15.18
CA VAL A 146 11.96 4.20 -14.63
C VAL A 146 10.69 3.67 -15.31
N THR A 147 9.74 4.55 -15.60
CA THR A 147 8.41 4.17 -16.11
C THR A 147 8.29 4.21 -17.63
N GLY A 148 9.20 4.89 -18.31
CA GLY A 148 9.18 5.12 -19.76
C GLY A 148 8.13 6.15 -20.22
N ASP A 149 7.27 6.67 -19.33
CA ASP A 149 6.20 7.61 -19.69
C ASP A 149 5.81 8.54 -18.53
N SER A 150 6.32 9.77 -18.56
CA SER A 150 6.03 10.82 -17.58
C SER A 150 4.57 11.25 -17.55
N LYS A 151 3.89 11.29 -18.70
CA LYS A 151 2.50 11.75 -18.80
C LYS A 151 1.56 10.73 -18.19
N ARG A 152 1.77 9.44 -18.48
CA ARG A 152 1.01 8.35 -17.89
C ARG A 152 1.20 8.31 -16.38
N LEU A 153 2.42 8.49 -15.90
CA LEU A 153 2.70 8.54 -14.46
C LEU A 153 1.96 9.70 -13.77
N LYS A 154 2.06 10.92 -14.31
CA LYS A 154 1.35 12.09 -13.77
C LYS A 154 -0.17 11.86 -13.73
N SER A 155 -0.73 11.29 -14.79
CA SER A 155 -2.15 10.94 -14.85
C SER A 155 -2.55 9.87 -13.82
N ARG A 156 -1.69 8.88 -13.56
CA ARG A 156 -1.90 7.86 -12.53
C ARG A 156 -1.91 8.46 -11.14
N ILE A 157 -0.90 9.27 -10.80
CA ILE A 157 -0.82 9.95 -9.50
C ILE A 157 -2.07 10.83 -9.29
N ALA A 158 -2.46 11.61 -10.31
CA ALA A 158 -3.63 12.50 -10.22
C ALA A 158 -4.96 11.75 -10.05
N SER A 159 -5.11 10.55 -10.62
CA SER A 159 -6.34 9.76 -10.52
C SER A 159 -6.38 8.81 -9.32
N PHE A 160 -5.24 8.52 -8.70
CA PHE A 160 -5.13 7.57 -7.60
C PHE A 160 -6.02 7.88 -6.38
N PRO A 161 -6.21 9.14 -5.95
CA PRO A 161 -7.16 9.47 -4.88
C PRO A 161 -8.60 9.02 -5.14
N GLY A 162 -8.96 8.81 -6.41
CA GLY A 162 -10.25 8.22 -6.79
C GLY A 162 -10.41 6.77 -6.31
N TYR A 163 -9.31 6.03 -6.20
CA TYR A 163 -9.26 4.60 -5.88
C TYR A 163 -8.97 4.30 -4.41
N ILE A 164 -8.48 5.26 -3.63
CA ILE A 164 -8.18 5.09 -2.20
C ILE A 164 -9.02 6.02 -1.33
N GLU A 165 -9.04 5.78 -0.02
CA GLU A 165 -9.64 6.68 0.95
C GLU A 165 -8.62 7.72 1.44
N VAL A 166 -8.92 9.00 1.23
CA VAL A 166 -8.01 10.12 1.56
C VAL A 166 -8.56 11.02 2.67
N TYR A 167 -9.67 10.63 3.30
CA TYR A 167 -10.23 11.31 4.46
C TYR A 167 -10.05 10.44 5.70
N ARG A 168 -11.15 9.92 6.25
CA ARG A 168 -11.14 9.01 7.37
C ARG A 168 -11.76 7.72 6.86
N ALA A 169 -11.03 6.63 7.01
CA ALA A 169 -11.51 5.35 6.55
C ALA A 169 -12.59 4.80 7.49
N THR A 170 -13.71 4.46 6.89
CA THR A 170 -14.74 3.62 7.49
C THR A 170 -14.85 2.36 6.66
N ALA A 171 -15.39 1.29 7.24
CA ALA A 171 -15.62 0.06 6.50
C ALA A 171 -16.45 0.30 5.22
N GLN A 172 -17.46 1.18 5.29
CA GLN A 172 -18.29 1.54 4.14
C GLN A 172 -17.52 2.34 3.10
N SER A 173 -16.66 3.28 3.50
CA SER A 173 -15.90 4.08 2.55
C SER A 173 -14.84 3.24 1.83
N LEU A 174 -14.14 2.37 2.57
CA LEU A 174 -13.18 1.41 2.03
C LEU A 174 -13.84 0.39 1.10
N ALA A 175 -14.97 -0.22 1.50
CA ALA A 175 -15.72 -1.13 0.63
C ALA A 175 -16.18 -0.42 -0.65
N GLY A 176 -16.57 0.86 -0.57
CA GLY A 176 -16.93 1.68 -1.71
C GLY A 176 -15.77 1.89 -2.69
N LYS A 177 -14.56 2.16 -2.17
CA LYS A 177 -13.33 2.28 -2.97
C LYS A 177 -12.92 0.95 -3.58
N TYR A 178 -12.99 -0.13 -2.79
CA TYR A 178 -12.70 -1.47 -3.24
C TYR A 178 -13.64 -1.93 -4.36
N ARG A 179 -14.93 -1.55 -4.33
CA ARG A 179 -15.85 -1.79 -5.45
C ARG A 179 -15.36 -1.16 -6.75
N ILE A 180 -14.88 0.08 -6.69
CA ILE A 180 -14.33 0.79 -7.87
C ILE A 180 -13.10 0.02 -8.39
N GLN A 181 -12.20 -0.38 -7.51
CA GLN A 181 -11.00 -1.15 -7.87
C GLN A 181 -11.34 -2.51 -8.48
N MET A 182 -12.26 -3.27 -7.87
CA MET A 182 -12.70 -4.59 -8.34
C MET A 182 -13.36 -4.52 -9.71
N TYR A 183 -14.20 -3.51 -9.94
CA TYR A 183 -14.79 -3.30 -11.25
C TYR A 183 -13.74 -2.90 -12.29
N ALA A 184 -12.89 -1.92 -11.98
CA ALA A 184 -11.86 -1.43 -12.90
C ALA A 184 -10.83 -2.52 -13.30
N ARG A 185 -10.39 -3.35 -12.34
CA ARG A 185 -9.34 -4.36 -12.57
C ARG A 185 -9.87 -5.70 -13.03
N HIS A 186 -11.05 -6.10 -12.58
CA HIS A 186 -11.56 -7.47 -12.77
C HIS A 186 -12.94 -7.54 -13.41
N GLN A 187 -13.61 -6.39 -13.64
CA GLN A 187 -15.00 -6.32 -14.12
C GLN A 187 -15.99 -7.05 -13.18
N ILE A 188 -15.68 -7.07 -11.88
CA ILE A 188 -16.49 -7.73 -10.85
C ILE A 188 -17.23 -6.67 -10.02
N ASN A 189 -18.55 -6.84 -9.90
CA ASN A 189 -19.38 -6.08 -8.97
C ASN A 189 -19.49 -6.83 -7.64
N ILE A 190 -19.13 -6.15 -6.55
CA ILE A 190 -19.16 -6.70 -5.19
C ILE A 190 -20.42 -6.29 -4.42
N ASN A 191 -20.79 -7.06 -3.42
CA ASN A 191 -21.78 -6.67 -2.42
C ASN A 191 -21.11 -5.76 -1.37
N THR A 192 -21.17 -4.45 -1.63
CA THR A 192 -20.50 -3.43 -0.80
C THR A 192 -20.89 -3.51 0.69
N PRO A 193 -22.18 -3.66 1.07
CA PRO A 193 -22.54 -3.86 2.48
C PRO A 193 -21.89 -5.10 3.13
N LYS A 194 -21.89 -6.26 2.45
CA LYS A 194 -21.23 -7.46 2.99
C LYS A 194 -19.72 -7.28 3.12
N VAL A 195 -19.09 -6.63 2.14
CA VAL A 195 -17.65 -6.33 2.21
C VAL A 195 -17.32 -5.37 3.36
N ALA A 196 -18.15 -4.34 3.60
CA ALA A 196 -17.96 -3.47 4.75
C ALA A 196 -18.02 -4.26 6.07
N GLN A 197 -18.98 -5.17 6.23
CA GLN A 197 -19.03 -6.06 7.41
C GLN A 197 -17.76 -6.92 7.54
N LEU A 198 -17.24 -7.45 6.43
CA LEU A 198 -15.99 -8.23 6.45
C LEU A 198 -14.78 -7.40 6.87
N ILE A 199 -14.71 -6.13 6.44
CA ILE A 199 -13.65 -5.20 6.87
C ILE A 199 -13.71 -4.97 8.39
N GLU A 200 -14.90 -4.82 8.97
CA GLU A 200 -15.06 -4.69 10.43
C GLU A 200 -14.62 -5.95 11.16
N VAL A 201 -15.00 -7.13 10.67
CA VAL A 201 -14.57 -8.42 11.23
C VAL A 201 -13.05 -8.56 11.15
N ALA A 202 -12.45 -8.24 10.00
CA ALA A 202 -11.01 -8.32 9.83
C ALA A 202 -10.27 -7.34 10.74
N ALA A 203 -10.79 -6.13 10.92
CA ALA A 203 -10.26 -5.15 11.85
C ALA A 203 -10.29 -5.65 13.31
N GLY A 204 -11.30 -6.45 13.70
CA GLY A 204 -11.33 -7.12 15.00
C GLY A 204 -10.26 -8.20 15.16
N ARG A 205 -9.95 -8.96 14.10
CA ARG A 205 -9.00 -10.09 14.11
C ARG A 205 -7.53 -9.68 14.23
N VAL A 206 -7.22 -8.43 13.90
CA VAL A 206 -5.87 -7.87 14.00
C VAL A 206 -5.67 -7.06 15.28
N GLU A 207 -6.73 -6.76 16.04
CA GLU A 207 -6.66 -5.82 17.17
C GLU A 207 -5.57 -6.18 18.19
N ASP A 208 -5.47 -7.47 18.53
CA ASP A 208 -4.60 -7.94 19.62
C ASP A 208 -3.11 -7.96 19.26
N ASP A 209 -2.76 -8.07 17.97
CA ASP A 209 -1.38 -8.26 17.52
C ASP A 209 -0.90 -7.27 16.45
N LEU A 210 -1.75 -6.34 15.99
CA LEU A 210 -1.38 -5.34 14.99
C LEU A 210 -0.22 -4.44 15.43
N ALA A 211 -0.15 -4.12 16.73
CA ALA A 211 0.95 -3.33 17.27
C ALA A 211 2.29 -4.06 17.17
N ASP A 212 2.28 -5.37 17.39
CA ASP A 212 3.49 -6.21 17.29
C ASP A 212 3.91 -6.44 15.85
N PHE A 213 2.93 -6.62 14.94
CA PHE A 213 3.18 -6.63 13.50
C PHE A 213 3.93 -5.37 13.06
N PHE A 214 3.42 -4.18 13.40
CA PHE A 214 4.08 -2.92 13.02
C PHE A 214 5.44 -2.74 13.66
N ARG A 215 5.60 -3.12 14.93
CA ARG A 215 6.89 -3.02 15.63
C ARG A 215 7.94 -3.89 14.96
N MET A 216 7.59 -5.11 14.59
CA MET A 216 8.48 -6.05 13.91
C MET A 216 8.85 -5.52 12.50
N ALA A 217 7.85 -5.15 11.70
CA ALA A 217 8.07 -4.62 10.35
C ALA A 217 8.94 -3.36 10.39
N GLU A 218 8.68 -2.43 11.32
CA GLU A 218 9.49 -1.23 11.51
C GLU A 218 10.95 -1.57 11.84
N GLN A 219 11.20 -2.49 12.78
CA GLN A 219 12.56 -2.88 13.16
C GLN A 219 13.34 -3.45 11.97
N HIS A 220 12.69 -4.29 11.16
CA HIS A 220 13.28 -4.85 9.95
C HIS A 220 13.57 -3.77 8.91
N VAL A 221 12.59 -2.94 8.57
CA VAL A 221 12.78 -1.85 7.60
C VAL A 221 13.88 -0.89 8.04
N GLN A 222 13.96 -0.55 9.32
CA GLN A 222 15.05 0.29 9.84
C GLN A 222 16.42 -0.37 9.68
N LYS A 223 16.52 -1.70 9.87
CA LYS A 223 17.76 -2.44 9.66
C LYS A 223 18.15 -2.47 8.18
N GLU A 224 17.19 -2.70 7.29
CA GLU A 224 17.37 -2.68 5.84
C GLU A 224 17.83 -1.30 5.33
N ILE A 225 17.17 -0.22 5.77
CA ILE A 225 17.59 1.14 5.40
C ILE A 225 19.02 1.43 5.87
N LYS A 226 19.39 1.01 7.09
CA LYS A 226 20.74 1.19 7.62
C LYS A 226 21.78 0.41 6.81
N SER A 227 21.51 -0.84 6.43
CA SER A 227 22.46 -1.63 5.63
C SER A 227 22.69 -1.01 4.25
N MET A 228 21.64 -0.48 3.62
CA MET A 228 21.74 0.21 2.33
C MET A 228 22.52 1.52 2.41
N GLN A 229 22.43 2.25 3.52
CA GLN A 229 23.17 3.49 3.74
C GLN A 229 24.66 3.26 4.05
N VAL A 230 25.01 2.10 4.61
CA VAL A 230 26.41 1.72 4.93
C VAL A 230 27.16 1.14 3.72
N THR A 231 26.44 0.66 2.69
CA THR A 231 27.06 0.05 1.50
C THR A 231 27.41 1.08 0.41
N LYS A 232 27.71 2.32 0.81
CA LYS A 232 28.19 3.40 -0.07
C LYS A 232 29.68 3.61 0.08
#